data_AF-A0A2P4SIS7-F1
#
_entry.id   AF-A0A2P4SIS7-F1
#
_cell.length_a   1.000
_cell.length_b   1.000
_cell.length_c   1.000
_cell.angle_alpha   90.00
_cell.angle_beta   90.00
_cell.angle_gamma   90.00
#
_symmetry.space_group_name_H-M   'P 1'
#
loop_
_entity.id
_entity.type
_entity.pdbx_description
1 polymer ?
#
loop_
_entity_poly.entity_id
_entity_poly.type
_entity_poly.pdbx_seq_one_letter_code
_entity_poly.pdbx_strand_id
1 'polypeptide(L)'
;DTKPVKCPAEWVAYAGHCYRIYRTPKIWKQAQSSCRKEDGDLTSIHNVEEYSFIVSQLGYKPDDELWIGLNDFRFQMYFEWSDGTPVTYTKWHQRQPTHTPNKADCIVMNGEDGFWADSACERKLSYICKRKPLAEESGEAEVTYPGCQKGWMKHGFYCYSIGQLPATFSEAKLICEDNKAHLATVRDRYEQAFLTSIIGFKPVKYFWIGLSDMEEQGTFRWAGGDPVIFTHWNMGMPGREPGCVAMRTGTSAGLWDILNCEEKNLFLCKQLVEGATPPPPLTTPPPPSCPDEWQSIPQSSFCFKVNFQKWANGEPNNYDGNEKCGVFYGYNDMKWNDIFCEHMQDYVCQIKKGAPLKPEPTSKFDDRYLVSEDDWIIYNHKEYYFSKEEMPMEKARDYCKKNGGDLAIIENESERTFLWKFVRNSLYFKK
;
A
#
# COMPACT_ATOMS: atom_id res chain seq x y z
N ASP A 1 7.37 26.03 -10.96
CA ASP A 1 7.43 26.22 -12.43
C ASP A 1 8.41 25.26 -13.08
N THR A 2 7.89 24.19 -13.69
CA THR A 2 8.68 23.34 -14.59
C THR A 2 8.42 23.81 -16.01
N LYS A 3 9.40 24.46 -16.64
CA LYS A 3 9.30 24.87 -18.05
C LYS A 3 8.98 23.64 -18.93
N PRO A 4 8.19 23.78 -20.00
CA PRO A 4 7.94 22.68 -20.93
C PRO A 4 9.25 22.18 -21.54
N VAL A 5 9.37 20.87 -21.68
CA VAL A 5 10.60 20.18 -22.06
C VAL A 5 10.40 19.46 -23.38
N LYS A 6 11.32 19.65 -24.34
CA LYS A 6 11.28 18.98 -25.65
C LYS A 6 12.12 17.70 -25.62
N CYS A 7 11.45 16.56 -25.81
CA CYS A 7 12.09 15.25 -25.88
C CYS A 7 12.20 14.76 -27.33
N PRO A 8 13.17 13.87 -27.63
CA PRO A 8 13.22 13.20 -28.94
C PRO A 8 11.92 12.42 -29.22
N ALA A 9 11.67 12.08 -30.48
CA ALA A 9 10.51 11.28 -30.86
C ALA A 9 10.47 9.96 -30.06
N GLU A 10 9.27 9.56 -29.62
CA GLU A 10 9.01 8.38 -28.78
C GLU A 10 9.54 8.44 -27.34
N TRP A 11 10.12 9.58 -26.92
CA TRP A 11 10.46 9.83 -25.53
C TRP A 11 9.36 10.66 -24.85
N VAL A 12 9.01 10.30 -23.62
CA VAL A 12 7.98 10.97 -22.83
C VAL A 12 8.64 11.97 -21.88
N ALA A 13 8.22 13.23 -21.94
CA ALA A 13 8.71 14.29 -21.08
C ALA A 13 8.06 14.21 -19.69
N TYR A 14 8.86 14.29 -18.63
CA TYR A 14 8.37 14.43 -17.27
C TYR A 14 9.40 15.11 -16.36
N ALA A 15 8.97 16.08 -15.56
CA ALA A 15 9.76 16.76 -14.54
C ALA A 15 11.22 17.11 -14.97
N GLY A 16 11.39 17.78 -16.10
CA GLY A 16 12.73 18.20 -16.57
C GLY A 16 13.52 17.14 -17.34
N HIS A 17 12.97 15.94 -17.54
CA HIS A 17 13.67 14.79 -18.12
C HIS A 17 12.84 14.11 -19.21
N CYS A 18 13.49 13.25 -19.98
CA CYS A 18 12.87 12.42 -21.00
C CYS A 18 13.05 10.94 -20.65
N TYR A 19 11.97 10.16 -20.75
CA TYR A 19 11.96 8.74 -20.42
C TYR A 19 11.48 7.90 -21.60
N ARG A 20 11.98 6.67 -21.69
CA ARG A 20 11.52 5.70 -22.69
C ARG A 20 11.68 4.27 -22.18
N ILE A 21 10.65 3.45 -22.39
CA ILE A 21 10.71 2.00 -22.15
C ILE A 21 11.14 1.31 -23.44
N TYR A 22 12.21 0.53 -23.36
CA TYR A 22 12.66 -0.35 -24.43
C TYR A 22 12.20 -1.77 -24.13
N ARG A 23 11.33 -2.28 -25.02
CA ARG A 23 10.74 -3.62 -24.92
C ARG A 23 11.66 -4.74 -25.44
N THR A 24 12.83 -4.38 -25.98
CA THR A 24 13.79 -5.37 -26.51
C THR A 24 14.68 -5.86 -25.37
N PRO A 25 14.63 -7.15 -24.98
CA PRO A 25 15.32 -7.60 -23.78
C PRO A 25 16.85 -7.57 -23.90
N LYS A 26 17.52 -7.08 -22.85
CA LYS A 26 18.99 -7.02 -22.74
C LYS A 26 19.43 -7.37 -21.31
N ILE A 27 20.66 -7.85 -21.16
CA ILE A 27 21.29 -7.93 -19.83
C ILE A 27 21.56 -6.52 -19.31
N TRP A 28 21.65 -6.35 -17.99
CA TRP A 28 21.68 -5.01 -17.37
C TRP A 28 22.76 -4.10 -17.95
N LYS A 29 24.00 -4.60 -18.10
CA LYS A 29 25.13 -3.82 -18.65
C LYS A 29 24.92 -3.42 -20.12
N GLN A 30 24.25 -4.26 -20.90
CA GLN A 30 23.91 -3.96 -22.30
C GLN A 30 22.75 -2.96 -22.38
N ALA A 31 21.77 -3.05 -21.49
CA ALA A 31 20.68 -2.08 -21.37
C ALA A 31 21.22 -0.69 -21.04
N GLN A 32 22.10 -0.59 -20.03
CA GLN A 32 22.82 0.64 -19.68
C GLN A 32 23.60 1.22 -20.86
N SER A 33 24.40 0.38 -21.52
CA SER A 33 25.15 0.81 -22.71
C SER A 33 24.23 1.28 -23.84
N SER A 34 23.01 0.73 -23.94
CA SER A 34 22.00 1.19 -24.90
C SER A 34 21.49 2.58 -24.55
N CYS A 35 21.15 2.85 -23.28
CA CYS A 35 20.70 4.17 -22.86
C CYS A 35 21.79 5.23 -23.04
N ARG A 36 23.06 4.89 -22.74
CA ARG A 36 24.22 5.78 -22.90
C ARG A 36 24.52 6.14 -24.35
N LYS A 37 24.17 5.29 -25.30
CA LYS A 37 24.28 5.62 -26.74
C LYS A 37 23.27 6.68 -27.19
N GLU A 38 22.23 6.93 -26.40
CA GLU A 38 21.21 7.95 -26.64
C GLU A 38 21.31 9.09 -25.62
N ASP A 39 22.54 9.42 -25.17
CA ASP A 39 22.86 10.47 -24.18
C ASP A 39 22.05 10.39 -22.87
N GLY A 40 21.65 9.17 -22.49
CA GLY A 40 20.96 8.89 -21.23
C GLY A 40 21.70 7.90 -20.37
N ASP A 41 21.01 7.37 -19.37
CA ASP A 41 21.41 6.19 -18.60
C ASP A 41 20.16 5.34 -18.31
N LEU A 42 20.32 4.18 -17.68
CA LEU A 42 19.17 3.49 -17.09
C LEU A 42 18.47 4.42 -16.09
N THR A 43 17.15 4.31 -15.98
CA THR A 43 16.38 5.26 -15.18
C THR A 43 16.79 5.23 -13.71
N SER A 44 17.03 6.41 -13.16
CA SER A 44 17.04 6.71 -11.73
C SER A 44 15.65 7.18 -11.29
N ILE A 45 15.26 6.89 -10.04
CA ILE A 45 13.95 7.25 -9.47
C ILE A 45 14.17 7.87 -8.08
N HIS A 46 13.83 9.15 -7.91
CA HIS A 46 14.23 9.93 -6.74
C HIS A 46 13.11 10.26 -5.76
N ASN A 47 11.86 10.02 -6.13
CA ASN A 47 10.68 10.37 -5.35
C ASN A 47 9.45 9.61 -5.84
N VAL A 48 8.37 9.70 -5.07
CA VAL A 48 7.12 9.00 -5.34
C VAL A 48 6.44 9.51 -6.61
N GLU A 49 6.62 10.78 -6.97
CA GLU A 49 6.04 11.40 -8.16
C GLU A 49 6.63 10.85 -9.44
N GLU A 50 7.96 10.75 -9.52
CA GLU A 50 8.69 10.15 -10.64
C GLU A 50 8.34 8.67 -10.81
N TYR A 51 8.33 7.92 -9.70
CA TYR A 51 7.83 6.55 -9.69
C TYR A 51 6.38 6.47 -10.20
N SER A 52 5.51 7.36 -9.72
CA SER A 52 4.09 7.36 -10.07
C SER A 52 3.86 7.67 -11.54
N PHE A 53 4.65 8.57 -12.12
CA PHE A 53 4.66 8.83 -13.56
C PHE A 53 5.07 7.59 -14.36
N ILE A 54 6.13 6.88 -13.94
CA ILE A 54 6.60 5.66 -14.63
C ILE A 54 5.48 4.62 -14.70
N VAL A 55 4.79 4.33 -13.59
CA VAL A 55 3.77 3.28 -13.55
C VAL A 55 2.44 3.67 -14.20
N SER A 56 2.12 4.97 -14.31
CA SER A 56 0.80 5.43 -14.79
C SER A 56 0.79 6.02 -16.19
N GLN A 57 1.90 6.59 -16.66
CA GLN A 57 1.94 7.38 -17.89
C GLN A 57 2.99 6.91 -18.90
N LEU A 58 4.09 6.30 -18.45
CA LEU A 58 5.18 5.89 -19.33
C LEU A 58 4.87 4.62 -20.17
N GLY A 59 3.70 4.01 -19.96
CA GLY A 59 3.26 2.79 -20.64
C GLY A 59 3.77 1.51 -19.98
N TYR A 60 4.05 1.55 -18.67
CA TYR A 60 4.28 0.38 -17.82
C TYR A 60 3.08 -0.58 -17.84
N LYS A 61 3.34 -1.88 -17.74
CA LYS A 61 2.32 -2.93 -17.71
C LYS A 61 2.48 -3.81 -16.47
N PRO A 62 1.39 -4.39 -15.94
CA PRO A 62 1.44 -5.23 -14.74
C PRO A 62 2.38 -6.44 -14.83
N ASP A 63 2.58 -6.98 -16.03
CA ASP A 63 3.42 -8.13 -16.37
C ASP A 63 4.86 -7.73 -16.76
N ASP A 64 5.21 -6.45 -16.64
CA ASP A 64 6.53 -5.96 -16.98
C ASP A 64 7.59 -6.42 -15.97
N GLU A 65 8.78 -6.72 -16.51
CA GLU A 65 10.03 -6.82 -15.77
C GLU A 65 11.04 -5.89 -16.46
N LEU A 66 11.40 -4.79 -15.79
CA LEU A 66 12.20 -3.71 -16.37
C LEU A 66 13.47 -3.48 -15.56
N TRP A 67 14.62 -3.46 -16.24
CA TRP A 67 15.84 -2.96 -15.63
C TRP A 67 15.73 -1.45 -15.34
N ILE A 68 16.14 -1.09 -14.13
CA ILE A 68 16.38 0.29 -13.69
C ILE A 68 17.87 0.45 -13.34
N GLY A 69 18.33 1.69 -13.13
CA GLY A 69 19.75 2.00 -12.92
C GLY A 69 20.32 1.62 -11.55
N LEU A 70 19.48 1.15 -10.61
CA LEU A 70 19.90 0.83 -9.25
C LEU A 70 20.71 -0.48 -9.25
N ASN A 71 21.84 -0.48 -8.55
CA ASN A 71 22.76 -1.61 -8.44
C ASN A 71 23.59 -1.50 -7.15
N ASP A 72 24.21 -2.59 -6.70
CA ASP A 72 25.14 -2.62 -5.55
C ASP A 72 26.51 -3.23 -5.90
N PHE A 73 26.98 -3.03 -7.14
CA PHE A 73 28.23 -3.63 -7.66
C PHE A 73 29.48 -3.35 -6.83
N ARG A 74 29.54 -2.19 -6.15
CA ARG A 74 30.73 -1.78 -5.40
C ARG A 74 30.80 -2.49 -4.05
N PHE A 75 29.68 -2.51 -3.33
CA PHE A 75 29.57 -3.08 -2.00
C PHE A 75 28.18 -3.69 -1.85
N GLN A 76 28.13 -4.97 -1.50
CA GLN A 76 26.89 -5.70 -1.26
C GLN A 76 25.99 -4.93 -0.28
N MET A 77 24.70 -4.81 -0.60
CA MET A 77 23.69 -4.04 0.16
C MET A 77 23.87 -2.52 0.16
N TYR A 78 24.85 -1.98 -0.57
CA TYR A 78 25.02 -0.54 -0.76
C TYR A 78 24.62 -0.13 -2.17
N PHE A 79 23.37 0.33 -2.31
CA PHE A 79 22.81 0.66 -3.61
C PHE A 79 23.21 2.04 -4.12
N GLU A 80 23.58 2.11 -5.39
CA GLU A 80 23.87 3.34 -6.13
C GLU A 80 23.13 3.38 -7.47
N TRP A 81 22.79 4.58 -7.94
CA TRP A 81 22.27 4.76 -9.29
C TRP A 81 23.41 4.78 -10.31
N SER A 82 23.17 4.15 -11.45
CA SER A 82 24.14 4.04 -12.55
C SER A 82 24.54 5.37 -13.19
N ASP A 83 23.72 6.41 -13.03
CA ASP A 83 23.96 7.78 -13.47
C ASP A 83 24.71 8.64 -12.43
N GLY A 84 25.04 8.06 -11.26
CA GLY A 84 25.79 8.72 -10.17
C GLY A 84 24.94 9.64 -9.28
N THR A 85 23.62 9.70 -9.48
CA THR A 85 22.72 10.46 -8.62
C THR A 85 22.51 9.77 -7.26
N PRO A 86 22.16 10.52 -6.19
CA PRO A 86 21.94 9.92 -4.87
C PRO A 86 20.66 9.07 -4.81
N VAL A 87 20.70 8.00 -4.03
CA VAL A 87 19.52 7.18 -3.71
C VAL A 87 18.71 7.87 -2.60
N THR A 88 17.61 8.51 -2.97
CA THR A 88 16.72 9.26 -2.05
C THR A 88 15.35 8.62 -1.87
N TYR A 89 15.03 7.63 -2.70
CA TYR A 89 13.74 6.95 -2.72
C TYR A 89 13.94 5.48 -3.04
N THR A 90 13.20 4.62 -2.37
CA THR A 90 13.18 3.18 -2.64
C THR A 90 11.76 2.63 -2.58
N LYS A 91 11.50 1.61 -3.41
CA LYS A 91 10.19 0.93 -3.49
C LYS A 91 10.39 -0.58 -3.56
N TRP A 92 11.08 -1.14 -2.56
CA TRP A 92 11.36 -2.57 -2.50
C TRP A 92 10.10 -3.42 -2.32
N HIS A 93 10.10 -4.60 -2.92
CA HIS A 93 9.17 -5.67 -2.58
C HIS A 93 9.33 -6.07 -1.11
N GLN A 94 8.28 -6.70 -0.55
CA GLN A 94 8.37 -7.21 0.82
C GLN A 94 9.51 -8.22 0.94
N ARG A 95 10.37 -8.04 1.95
CA ARG A 95 11.58 -8.87 2.20
C ARG A 95 12.67 -8.75 1.13
N GLN A 96 12.64 -7.70 0.33
CA GLN A 96 13.72 -7.35 -0.59
C GLN A 96 14.51 -6.13 -0.09
N PRO A 97 15.79 -6.00 -0.43
CA PRO A 97 16.64 -6.93 -1.20
C PRO A 97 17.02 -8.20 -0.41
N THR A 98 17.39 -9.30 -1.09
CA THR A 98 17.84 -10.54 -0.42
C THR A 98 19.34 -10.55 -0.14
N HIS A 99 19.74 -11.15 0.98
CA HIS A 99 21.15 -11.41 1.30
C HIS A 99 21.59 -12.78 0.76
N THR A 100 21.41 -13.01 -0.55
CA THR A 100 21.84 -14.26 -1.18
C THR A 100 23.31 -14.16 -1.61
N PRO A 101 24.22 -15.01 -1.09
CA PRO A 101 25.60 -15.01 -1.52
C PRO A 101 25.69 -15.56 -2.95
N ASN A 102 25.71 -14.62 -3.91
CA ASN A 102 26.01 -14.71 -5.34
C ASN A 102 24.89 -14.18 -6.27
N LYS A 103 25.23 -13.08 -6.97
CA LYS A 103 24.80 -12.65 -8.32
C LYS A 103 23.57 -11.76 -8.48
N ALA A 104 22.94 -11.23 -7.44
CA ALA A 104 21.73 -10.42 -7.58
C ALA A 104 21.98 -8.90 -7.55
N ASP A 105 23.09 -8.42 -8.12
CA ASP A 105 23.54 -7.04 -7.91
C ASP A 105 22.78 -5.97 -8.73
N CYS A 106 21.79 -6.40 -9.52
CA CYS A 106 21.03 -5.55 -10.44
C CYS A 106 19.57 -5.51 -10.03
N ILE A 107 18.95 -4.33 -10.12
CA ILE A 107 17.57 -4.16 -9.66
C ILE A 107 16.58 -4.17 -10.82
N VAL A 108 15.56 -5.01 -10.67
CA VAL A 108 14.40 -5.07 -11.56
C VAL A 108 13.21 -4.38 -10.90
N MET A 109 12.49 -3.58 -11.68
CA MET A 109 11.17 -3.06 -11.37
C MET A 109 10.13 -3.97 -12.03
N ASN A 110 9.24 -4.57 -11.23
CA ASN A 110 8.26 -5.53 -11.75
C ASN A 110 6.95 -5.60 -10.96
N GLY A 111 6.01 -6.36 -11.52
CA GLY A 111 4.71 -6.64 -10.93
C GLY A 111 3.71 -5.50 -11.08
N GLU A 112 2.50 -5.74 -10.60
CA GLU A 112 1.37 -4.83 -10.75
C GLU A 112 1.67 -3.42 -10.19
N ASP A 113 2.42 -3.38 -9.07
CA ASP A 113 2.82 -2.17 -8.35
C ASP A 113 4.25 -1.70 -8.64
N GLY A 114 4.96 -2.26 -9.63
CA GLY A 114 6.32 -1.78 -9.96
C GLY A 114 7.29 -1.75 -8.77
N PHE A 115 7.17 -2.70 -7.84
CA PHE A 115 8.11 -2.84 -6.73
C PHE A 115 9.47 -3.36 -7.23
N TRP A 116 10.50 -3.15 -6.42
CA TRP A 116 11.88 -3.42 -6.78
C TRP A 116 12.35 -4.71 -6.12
N ALA A 117 13.10 -5.51 -6.88
CA ALA A 117 13.75 -6.70 -6.37
C ALA A 117 15.17 -6.79 -6.93
N ASP A 118 16.04 -7.43 -6.16
CA ASP A 118 17.34 -7.88 -6.63
C ASP A 118 17.18 -8.95 -7.71
N SER A 119 18.07 -8.96 -8.68
CA SER A 119 17.99 -9.91 -9.78
C SER A 119 19.33 -10.16 -10.44
N ALA A 120 19.47 -11.36 -11.01
CA ALA A 120 20.67 -11.73 -11.72
C ALA A 120 20.88 -10.83 -12.95
N CYS A 121 21.97 -10.08 -12.97
CA CYS A 121 22.31 -9.10 -14.01
C CYS A 121 22.33 -9.67 -15.44
N GLU A 122 22.58 -10.98 -15.57
CA GLU A 122 22.63 -11.73 -16.83
C GLU A 122 21.23 -12.09 -17.38
N ARG A 123 20.15 -11.81 -16.65
CA ARG A 123 18.79 -11.94 -17.19
C ARG A 123 18.58 -10.93 -18.30
N LYS A 124 18.00 -11.37 -19.42
CA LYS A 124 17.61 -10.48 -20.51
C LYS A 124 16.22 -9.94 -20.24
N LEU A 125 16.13 -8.67 -19.84
CA LEU A 125 14.87 -7.99 -19.52
C LEU A 125 14.71 -6.71 -20.34
N SER A 126 13.48 -6.26 -20.47
CA SER A 126 13.19 -4.92 -20.98
C SER A 126 13.76 -3.86 -20.01
N TYR A 127 13.86 -2.60 -20.41
CA TYR A 127 14.56 -1.59 -19.60
C TYR A 127 14.03 -0.18 -19.83
N ILE A 128 14.25 0.70 -18.85
CA ILE A 128 13.84 2.10 -18.91
C ILE A 128 15.09 2.98 -19.03
N CYS A 129 15.12 3.85 -20.03
CA CYS A 129 16.14 4.88 -20.15
C CYS A 129 15.60 6.24 -19.68
N LYS A 130 16.49 7.03 -19.08
CA LYS A 130 16.25 8.43 -18.68
C LYS A 130 17.36 9.31 -19.27
N ARG A 131 17.00 10.44 -19.86
CA ARG A 131 17.98 11.42 -20.38
C ARG A 131 17.57 12.86 -20.09
N LYS A 132 18.55 13.75 -20.16
CA LYS A 132 18.31 15.19 -20.23
C LYS A 132 17.62 15.53 -21.55
N PRO A 133 16.81 16.60 -21.56
CA PRO A 133 16.12 17.01 -22.78
C PRO A 133 17.05 17.59 -23.83
N LEU A 134 16.51 17.76 -25.04
CA LEU A 134 17.20 18.51 -26.09
C LEU A 134 17.39 19.97 -25.62
N ALA A 135 18.55 20.57 -25.90
CA ALA A 135 18.91 21.91 -25.43
C ALA A 135 17.77 22.92 -25.62
N GLU A 136 17.55 23.79 -24.60
CA GLU A 136 16.38 24.67 -24.46
C GLU A 136 16.05 25.43 -25.76
N GLU A 137 15.04 24.96 -26.48
CA GLU A 137 14.21 25.81 -27.33
C GLU A 137 12.92 26.10 -26.57
N SER A 138 12.73 27.37 -26.22
CA SER A 138 11.54 27.89 -25.56
C SER A 138 10.33 27.81 -26.50
N GLY A 139 9.67 26.65 -26.49
CA GLY A 139 8.35 26.47 -27.08
C GLY A 139 7.39 25.90 -26.04
N GLU A 140 6.42 26.71 -25.60
CA GLU A 140 5.21 26.22 -24.94
C GLU A 140 4.39 25.41 -25.96
N ALA A 141 4.68 24.12 -26.09
CA ALA A 141 3.73 23.20 -26.68
C ALA A 141 2.72 22.82 -25.59
N GLU A 142 1.61 23.55 -25.52
CA GLU A 142 0.45 23.13 -24.72
C GLU A 142 -0.03 21.76 -25.24
N VAL A 143 0.02 20.73 -24.39
CA VAL A 143 -0.44 19.39 -24.75
C VAL A 143 -1.96 19.38 -24.78
N THR A 144 -2.54 19.35 -25.99
CA THR A 144 -3.99 19.20 -26.18
C THR A 144 -4.36 17.73 -26.30
N TYR A 145 -5.31 17.27 -25.49
CA TYR A 145 -5.85 15.92 -25.56
C TYR A 145 -7.22 15.93 -26.27
N PRO A 146 -7.38 15.25 -27.41
CA PRO A 146 -8.68 15.12 -28.07
C PRO A 146 -9.75 14.59 -27.09
N GLY A 147 -10.88 15.30 -26.99
CA GLY A 147 -12.00 14.95 -26.10
C GLY A 147 -11.87 15.45 -24.64
N CYS A 148 -10.79 16.16 -24.30
CA CYS A 148 -10.66 16.90 -23.05
C CYS A 148 -10.70 18.41 -23.30
N GLN A 149 -11.22 19.17 -22.33
CA GLN A 149 -11.16 20.63 -22.35
C GLN A 149 -9.70 21.13 -22.36
N LYS A 150 -9.46 22.32 -22.93
CA LYS A 150 -8.11 22.91 -22.97
C LYS A 150 -7.54 23.04 -21.56
N GLY A 151 -6.31 22.56 -21.36
CA GLY A 151 -5.62 22.59 -20.06
C GLY A 151 -5.95 21.41 -19.12
N TRP A 152 -6.84 20.50 -19.52
CA TRP A 152 -7.12 19.28 -18.76
C TRP A 152 -6.16 18.16 -19.16
N MET A 153 -5.77 17.33 -18.20
CA MET A 153 -4.90 16.19 -18.42
C MET A 153 -5.72 14.92 -18.62
N LYS A 154 -5.35 14.09 -19.60
CA LYS A 154 -6.05 12.82 -19.87
C LYS A 154 -5.36 11.65 -19.19
N HIS A 155 -6.14 10.81 -18.51
CA HIS A 155 -5.70 9.48 -18.06
C HIS A 155 -6.84 8.46 -18.22
N GLY A 156 -6.56 7.37 -18.95
CA GLY A 156 -7.58 6.39 -19.33
C GLY A 156 -8.72 7.04 -20.13
N PHE A 157 -9.95 6.86 -19.65
CA PHE A 157 -11.18 7.41 -20.24
C PHE A 157 -11.62 8.73 -19.61
N TYR A 158 -10.78 9.35 -18.77
CA TYR A 158 -11.13 10.55 -18.02
C TYR A 158 -10.16 11.69 -18.27
N CYS A 159 -10.67 12.91 -18.14
CA CYS A 159 -9.96 14.16 -18.11
C CYS A 159 -9.94 14.68 -16.67
N TYR A 160 -8.82 15.25 -16.24
CA TYR A 160 -8.63 15.77 -14.90
C TYR A 160 -8.14 17.21 -14.97
N SER A 161 -8.53 18.01 -13.98
CA SER A 161 -8.04 19.37 -13.81
C SER A 161 -7.76 19.68 -12.35
N ILE A 162 -6.94 20.70 -12.15
CA ILE A 162 -6.60 21.23 -10.83
C ILE A 162 -7.34 22.54 -10.65
N GLY A 163 -8.09 22.67 -9.54
CA GLY A 163 -8.73 23.91 -9.14
C GLY A 163 -7.70 25.04 -9.02
N GLN A 164 -8.00 26.21 -9.58
CA GLN A 164 -7.05 27.33 -9.62
C GLN A 164 -6.93 28.06 -8.29
N LEU A 165 -8.02 28.09 -7.51
CA LEU A 165 -8.10 28.79 -6.22
C LEU A 165 -8.53 27.82 -5.11
N PRO A 166 -8.03 27.99 -3.87
CA PRO A 166 -8.47 27.18 -2.74
C PRO A 166 -9.94 27.39 -2.42
N ALA A 167 -10.64 26.30 -2.11
CA ALA A 167 -12.07 26.29 -1.84
C ALA A 167 -12.39 25.30 -0.70
N THR A 168 -13.51 25.51 -0.01
CA THR A 168 -14.05 24.48 0.89
C THR A 168 -14.46 23.25 0.09
N PHE A 169 -14.70 22.12 0.75
CA PHE A 169 -15.09 20.91 0.03
C PHE A 169 -16.40 21.10 -0.77
N SER A 170 -17.38 21.80 -0.17
CA SER A 170 -18.67 22.10 -0.81
C SER A 170 -18.51 23.09 -1.98
N GLU A 171 -17.71 24.14 -1.83
CA GLU A 171 -17.37 25.08 -2.90
C GLU A 171 -16.66 24.34 -4.06
N ALA A 172 -15.66 23.50 -3.75
CA ALA A 172 -14.90 22.74 -4.74
C ALA A 172 -15.78 21.77 -5.54
N LYS A 173 -16.74 21.11 -4.87
CA LYS A 173 -17.74 20.26 -5.52
C LYS A 173 -18.54 21.04 -6.58
N LEU A 174 -19.08 22.19 -6.20
CA LEU A 174 -19.86 23.04 -7.11
C LEU A 174 -19.01 23.55 -8.29
N ILE A 175 -17.74 23.91 -8.06
CA ILE A 175 -16.84 24.37 -9.12
C ILE A 175 -16.56 23.25 -10.14
N CYS A 176 -16.36 22.01 -9.69
CA CYS A 176 -16.22 20.90 -10.62
C CYS A 176 -17.52 20.65 -11.41
N GLU A 177 -18.68 20.72 -10.75
CA GLU A 177 -19.99 20.53 -11.37
C GLU A 177 -20.31 21.58 -12.45
N ASP A 178 -19.97 22.85 -12.20
CA ASP A 178 -20.11 23.95 -13.19
C ASP A 178 -19.28 23.69 -14.46
N ASN A 179 -18.14 23.01 -14.32
CA ASN A 179 -17.30 22.56 -15.43
C ASN A 179 -17.74 21.22 -16.03
N LYS A 180 -18.96 20.74 -15.74
CA LYS A 180 -19.50 19.43 -16.16
C LYS A 180 -18.65 18.25 -15.70
N ALA A 181 -17.99 18.40 -14.57
CA ALA A 181 -17.13 17.41 -13.93
C ALA A 181 -17.64 17.12 -12.50
N HIS A 182 -16.94 16.27 -11.77
CA HIS A 182 -17.14 16.09 -10.33
C HIS A 182 -15.80 16.08 -9.62
N LEU A 183 -15.79 16.21 -8.29
CA LEU A 183 -14.56 16.00 -7.51
C LEU A 183 -13.99 14.63 -7.83
N ALA A 184 -12.66 14.56 -7.99
CA ALA A 184 -11.99 13.37 -8.48
C ALA A 184 -12.27 12.15 -7.61
N THR A 185 -12.73 11.07 -8.24
CA THR A 185 -12.82 9.74 -7.65
C THR A 185 -11.58 8.95 -8.00
N VAL A 186 -11.13 8.04 -7.14
CA VAL A 186 -9.95 7.18 -7.39
C VAL A 186 -10.38 5.73 -7.39
N ARG A 187 -10.30 5.09 -8.55
CA ARG A 187 -10.82 3.72 -8.78
C ARG A 187 -9.78 2.64 -8.62
N ASP A 188 -8.53 2.94 -8.93
CA ASP A 188 -7.44 2.00 -8.87
C ASP A 188 -6.11 2.72 -8.61
N ARG A 189 -5.06 1.92 -8.45
CA ARG A 189 -3.73 2.43 -8.13
C ARG A 189 -3.05 3.16 -9.29
N TYR A 190 -3.43 2.90 -10.55
CA TYR A 190 -2.83 3.59 -11.70
C TYR A 190 -3.41 5.00 -11.81
N GLU A 191 -4.70 5.15 -11.56
CA GLU A 191 -5.34 6.45 -11.39
C GLU A 191 -4.76 7.20 -10.19
N GLN A 192 -4.56 6.54 -9.05
CA GLN A 192 -3.89 7.13 -7.89
C GLN A 192 -2.48 7.64 -8.24
N ALA A 193 -1.67 6.82 -8.91
CA ALA A 193 -0.32 7.20 -9.32
C ALA A 193 -0.34 8.36 -10.33
N PHE A 194 -1.29 8.37 -11.27
CA PHE A 194 -1.46 9.50 -12.17
C PHE A 194 -1.73 10.79 -11.39
N LEU A 195 -2.68 10.79 -10.44
CA LEU A 195 -2.96 11.96 -9.60
C LEU A 195 -1.75 12.39 -8.76
N THR A 196 -1.00 11.44 -8.17
CA THR A 196 0.24 11.73 -7.44
C THR A 196 1.27 12.44 -8.33
N SER A 197 1.44 11.99 -9.57
CA SER A 197 2.44 12.56 -10.49
C SER A 197 2.14 14.00 -10.92
N ILE A 198 0.88 14.43 -10.89
CA ILE A 198 0.48 15.79 -11.28
C ILE A 198 0.48 16.77 -10.10
N ILE A 199 0.29 16.27 -8.86
CA ILE A 199 0.19 17.14 -7.66
C ILE A 199 1.41 17.10 -6.75
N GLY A 200 2.23 16.05 -6.74
CA GLY A 200 3.15 15.80 -5.61
C GLY A 200 4.20 16.89 -5.40
N PHE A 201 4.69 17.51 -6.48
CA PHE A 201 5.61 18.67 -6.40
C PHE A 201 4.93 20.04 -6.22
N LYS A 202 3.60 20.09 -6.12
CA LYS A 202 2.91 21.36 -5.91
C LYS A 202 3.24 21.90 -4.51
N PRO A 203 3.42 23.22 -4.37
CA PRO A 203 3.82 23.82 -3.09
C PRO A 203 2.71 23.82 -2.03
N VAL A 204 1.46 23.54 -2.43
CA VAL A 204 0.32 23.40 -1.51
C VAL A 204 0.34 22.02 -0.86
N LYS A 205 -0.18 21.91 0.37
CA LYS A 205 -0.12 20.67 1.15
C LYS A 205 -1.18 19.63 0.76
N TYR A 206 -2.35 20.09 0.32
CA TYR A 206 -3.55 19.26 0.17
C TYR A 206 -4.33 19.59 -1.09
N PHE A 207 -4.94 18.55 -1.65
CA PHE A 207 -5.93 18.64 -2.72
C PHE A 207 -7.19 17.85 -2.35
N TRP A 208 -8.37 18.49 -2.32
CA TRP A 208 -9.62 17.78 -2.15
C TRP A 208 -9.84 16.76 -3.26
N ILE A 209 -10.27 15.57 -2.87
CA ILE A 209 -10.83 14.53 -3.73
C ILE A 209 -12.28 14.26 -3.29
N GLY A 210 -13.07 13.57 -4.09
CA GLY A 210 -14.51 13.47 -3.85
C GLY A 210 -14.95 12.56 -2.70
N LEU A 211 -14.07 12.12 -1.80
CA LEU A 211 -14.41 11.15 -0.75
C LEU A 211 -14.74 11.86 0.57
N SER A 212 -15.78 11.42 1.27
CA SER A 212 -16.14 11.90 2.61
C SER A 212 -17.00 10.87 3.36
N ASP A 213 -17.03 10.93 4.67
CA ASP A 213 -17.94 10.16 5.54
C ASP A 213 -18.95 11.05 6.28
N MET A 214 -19.19 12.27 5.76
CA MET A 214 -20.08 13.25 6.37
C MET A 214 -21.57 12.85 6.36
N GLU A 215 -21.99 11.96 5.44
CA GLU A 215 -23.36 11.44 5.40
C GLU A 215 -23.61 10.39 6.48
N GLU A 216 -22.62 9.53 6.73
CA GLU A 216 -22.68 8.42 7.66
C GLU A 216 -21.26 8.18 8.18
N GLN A 217 -21.00 8.65 9.41
CA GLN A 217 -19.67 8.59 10.02
C GLN A 217 -19.11 7.17 9.99
N GLY A 218 -17.87 7.04 9.51
CA GLY A 218 -17.21 5.74 9.32
C GLY A 218 -17.54 5.03 7.99
N THR A 219 -18.51 5.54 7.22
CA THR A 219 -18.89 5.01 5.90
C THR A 219 -18.56 6.03 4.81
N PHE A 220 -17.38 5.88 4.21
CA PHE A 220 -16.90 6.77 3.14
C PHE A 220 -17.65 6.55 1.83
N ARG A 221 -18.05 7.64 1.18
CA ARG A 221 -18.73 7.65 -0.12
C ARG A 221 -18.10 8.67 -1.05
N TRP A 222 -18.03 8.34 -2.34
CA TRP A 222 -17.64 9.29 -3.38
C TRP A 222 -18.81 10.25 -3.67
N ALA A 223 -18.53 11.54 -3.77
CA ALA A 223 -19.51 12.58 -4.11
C ALA A 223 -20.16 12.38 -5.49
N GLY A 224 -19.51 11.61 -6.39
CA GLY A 224 -20.05 11.20 -7.68
C GLY A 224 -20.94 9.95 -7.65
N GLY A 225 -21.12 9.30 -6.50
CA GLY A 225 -21.92 8.08 -6.34
C GLY A 225 -21.22 6.77 -6.74
N ASP A 226 -19.96 6.84 -7.20
CA ASP A 226 -19.14 5.67 -7.49
C ASP A 226 -18.94 4.79 -6.24
N PRO A 227 -18.81 3.45 -6.38
CA PRO A 227 -18.46 2.58 -5.26
C PRO A 227 -17.00 2.81 -4.82
N VAL A 228 -16.75 2.75 -3.51
CA VAL A 228 -15.40 2.82 -2.93
C VAL A 228 -14.73 1.45 -3.00
N ILE A 229 -13.99 1.20 -4.09
CA ILE A 229 -13.28 -0.06 -4.33
C ILE A 229 -11.76 0.02 -4.12
N PHE A 230 -11.24 1.23 -3.90
CA PHE A 230 -9.81 1.50 -3.70
C PHE A 230 -9.65 2.60 -2.65
N THR A 231 -8.65 2.44 -1.78
CA THR A 231 -8.26 3.45 -0.79
C THR A 231 -6.74 3.57 -0.70
N HIS A 232 -6.24 4.77 -0.38
CA HIS A 232 -4.81 5.03 -0.23
C HIS A 232 -4.52 5.97 0.95
N TRP A 233 -4.97 5.54 2.13
CA TRP A 233 -4.87 6.29 3.37
C TRP A 233 -3.44 6.52 3.83
N ASN A 234 -3.21 7.69 4.44
CA ASN A 234 -1.99 7.99 5.15
C ASN A 234 -1.89 7.22 6.47
N MET A 235 -0.71 7.21 7.08
CA MET A 235 -0.50 6.61 8.39
C MET A 235 -1.45 7.22 9.44
N GLY A 236 -2.18 6.37 10.15
CA GLY A 236 -3.16 6.79 11.17
C GLY A 236 -4.53 7.20 10.61
N MET A 237 -4.76 7.04 9.31
CA MET A 237 -6.04 7.30 8.64
C MET A 237 -6.71 6.00 8.18
N PRO A 238 -8.05 5.95 8.06
CA PRO A 238 -9.00 6.96 8.52
C PRO A 238 -9.02 7.06 10.06
N GLY A 239 -9.08 8.29 10.58
CA GLY A 239 -9.21 8.56 12.01
C GLY A 239 -10.63 8.30 12.53
N ARG A 240 -10.92 8.74 13.76
CA ARG A 240 -12.27 8.63 14.35
C ARG A 240 -13.19 9.80 13.99
N GLU A 241 -12.61 10.95 13.64
CA GLU A 241 -13.35 12.17 13.34
C GLU A 241 -13.86 12.11 11.90
N PRO A 242 -15.16 12.42 11.68
CA PRO A 242 -15.70 12.49 10.33
C PRO A 242 -15.13 13.71 9.60
N GLY A 243 -15.08 13.63 8.28
CA GLY A 243 -14.64 14.76 7.48
C GLY A 243 -14.57 14.50 5.99
N CYS A 244 -13.85 15.39 5.34
CA CYS A 244 -13.65 15.38 3.90
C CYS A 244 -12.22 14.94 3.60
N VAL A 245 -12.03 14.19 2.51
CA VAL A 245 -10.74 13.56 2.21
C VAL A 245 -9.93 14.41 1.27
N ALA A 246 -8.66 14.63 1.62
CA ALA A 246 -7.70 15.33 0.77
C ALA A 246 -6.45 14.48 0.52
N MET A 247 -5.92 14.58 -0.69
CA MET A 247 -4.65 13.98 -1.09
C MET A 247 -3.49 14.90 -0.74
N ARG A 248 -2.43 14.35 -0.13
CA ARG A 248 -1.22 15.07 0.26
C ARG A 248 -0.25 15.29 -0.90
N THR A 249 0.68 16.21 -0.70
CA THR A 249 1.86 16.48 -1.55
C THR A 249 3.18 16.26 -0.77
N GLY A 250 4.31 16.49 -1.45
CA GLY A 250 5.64 16.38 -0.86
C GLY A 250 6.03 14.93 -0.53
N THR A 251 6.69 14.71 0.61
CA THR A 251 7.16 13.36 0.99
C THR A 251 6.04 12.35 1.24
N SER A 252 4.81 12.82 1.48
CA SER A 252 3.61 11.99 1.62
C SER A 252 2.71 12.06 0.39
N ALA A 253 3.22 12.48 -0.76
CA ALA A 253 2.41 12.72 -1.95
C ALA A 253 1.59 11.48 -2.34
N GLY A 254 0.30 11.71 -2.60
CA GLY A 254 -0.64 10.67 -2.99
C GLY A 254 -1.37 9.97 -1.83
N LEU A 255 -0.93 10.14 -0.58
CA LEU A 255 -1.61 9.59 0.60
C LEU A 255 -2.78 10.47 1.03
N TRP A 256 -3.83 9.86 1.59
CA TRP A 256 -5.09 10.54 1.92
C TRP A 256 -5.19 10.83 3.42
N ASP A 257 -5.53 12.08 3.75
CA ASP A 257 -5.90 12.52 5.11
C ASP A 257 -7.39 12.90 5.15
N ILE A 258 -7.99 12.79 6.33
CA ILE A 258 -9.30 13.40 6.63
C ILE A 258 -9.04 14.79 7.20
N LEU A 259 -9.71 15.79 6.64
CA LEU A 259 -9.63 17.19 7.05
C LEU A 259 -11.02 17.75 7.36
N ASN A 260 -11.05 18.88 8.06
CA ASN A 260 -12.29 19.62 8.26
C ASN A 260 -12.78 20.17 6.91
N CYS A 261 -14.02 19.86 6.53
CA CYS A 261 -14.61 20.23 5.24
C CYS A 261 -14.68 21.75 4.99
N GLU A 262 -14.60 22.56 6.05
CA GLU A 262 -14.58 24.03 5.98
C GLU A 262 -13.18 24.61 5.68
N GLU A 263 -12.13 23.79 5.68
CA GLU A 263 -10.80 24.22 5.25
C GLU A 263 -10.77 24.54 3.74
N LYS A 264 -10.00 25.57 3.37
CA LYS A 264 -9.82 25.93 1.95
C LYS A 264 -8.56 25.28 1.40
N ASN A 265 -8.74 24.30 0.51
CA ASN A 265 -7.65 23.60 -0.17
C ASN A 265 -7.87 23.67 -1.69
N LEU A 266 -6.79 23.46 -2.46
CA LEU A 266 -6.96 23.19 -3.89
C LEU A 266 -7.71 21.86 -4.06
N PHE A 267 -8.16 21.55 -5.26
CA PHE A 267 -9.01 20.37 -5.49
C PHE A 267 -8.79 19.81 -6.89
N LEU A 268 -9.19 18.56 -7.06
CA LEU A 268 -9.08 17.83 -8.31
C LEU A 268 -10.47 17.57 -8.88
N CYS A 269 -10.69 17.94 -10.13
CA CYS A 269 -11.91 17.59 -10.86
C CYS A 269 -11.62 16.43 -11.82
N LYS A 270 -12.65 15.61 -12.05
CA LYS A 270 -12.64 14.47 -12.97
C LYS A 270 -13.87 14.52 -13.85
N GLN A 271 -13.66 14.33 -15.15
CA GLN A 271 -14.70 14.32 -16.17
C GLN A 271 -14.47 13.14 -17.12
N LEU A 272 -15.52 12.50 -17.60
CA LEU A 272 -15.41 11.51 -18.66
C LEU A 272 -15.05 12.20 -19.99
N VAL A 273 -14.13 11.62 -20.76
CA VAL A 273 -13.79 12.12 -22.11
C VAL A 273 -15.06 12.22 -22.97
N GLU A 274 -15.21 13.32 -23.72
CA GLU A 274 -16.39 13.55 -24.55
C GLU A 274 -16.60 12.40 -25.56
N GLY A 275 -17.80 11.82 -25.56
CA GLY A 275 -18.16 10.69 -26.45
C GLY A 275 -17.64 9.32 -26.00
N ALA A 276 -16.91 9.22 -24.88
CA ALA A 276 -16.57 7.93 -24.29
C ALA A 276 -17.80 7.34 -23.57
N THR A 277 -18.08 6.05 -23.78
CA THR A 277 -18.98 5.31 -22.90
C THR A 277 -18.23 4.95 -21.63
N PRO A 278 -18.80 5.18 -20.42
CA PRO A 278 -18.22 4.66 -19.20
C PRO A 278 -17.97 3.16 -19.36
N PRO A 279 -16.86 2.60 -18.82
CA PRO A 279 -16.76 1.16 -18.71
C PRO A 279 -18.02 0.66 -18.01
N PRO A 280 -18.64 -0.43 -18.49
CA PRO A 280 -19.86 -0.93 -17.88
C PRO A 280 -19.60 -1.09 -16.38
N PRO A 281 -20.53 -0.66 -15.51
CA PRO A 281 -20.40 -0.93 -14.09
C PRO A 281 -20.09 -2.42 -13.96
N LEU A 282 -19.10 -2.76 -13.13
CA LEU A 282 -18.79 -4.16 -12.85
C LEU A 282 -20.12 -4.80 -12.47
N THR A 283 -20.64 -5.67 -13.34
CA THR A 283 -21.84 -6.42 -13.06
C THR A 283 -21.42 -7.42 -12.01
N THR A 284 -21.59 -7.06 -10.75
CA THR A 284 -21.61 -8.04 -9.67
C THR A 284 -22.72 -9.01 -10.06
N PRO A 285 -22.43 -10.32 -10.22
CA PRO A 285 -23.47 -11.30 -10.32
C PRO A 285 -24.50 -11.03 -9.22
N PRO A 286 -25.81 -11.17 -9.47
CA PRO A 286 -26.80 -11.05 -8.39
C PRO A 286 -26.30 -11.89 -7.21
N PRO A 287 -26.33 -11.35 -5.98
CA PRO A 287 -25.76 -12.02 -4.83
C PRO A 287 -26.32 -13.44 -4.81
N PRO A 288 -25.46 -14.48 -4.84
CA PRO A 288 -25.94 -15.85 -4.92
C PRO A 288 -26.87 -16.09 -3.74
N SER A 289 -28.15 -16.33 -4.02
CA SER A 289 -29.10 -16.73 -3.00
C SER A 289 -28.66 -18.08 -2.46
N CYS A 290 -28.56 -18.20 -1.13
CA CYS A 290 -28.17 -19.45 -0.53
C CYS A 290 -29.22 -20.55 -0.82
N PRO A 291 -28.79 -21.80 -1.09
CA PRO A 291 -29.70 -22.93 -1.20
C PRO A 291 -30.56 -23.08 0.05
N ASP A 292 -31.72 -23.74 -0.05
CA ASP A 292 -32.60 -23.98 1.09
C ASP A 292 -31.82 -24.57 2.28
N GLU A 293 -32.05 -24.00 3.48
CA GLU A 293 -31.37 -24.30 4.75
C GLU A 293 -29.91 -23.79 4.89
N TRP A 294 -29.41 -22.97 3.97
CA TRP A 294 -28.12 -22.28 4.10
C TRP A 294 -28.34 -20.78 4.38
N GLN A 295 -27.58 -20.23 5.32
CA GLN A 295 -27.65 -18.84 5.75
C GLN A 295 -26.44 -18.05 5.23
N SER A 296 -26.58 -16.74 5.06
CA SER A 296 -25.47 -15.81 4.85
C SER A 296 -25.56 -14.67 5.87
N ILE A 297 -24.41 -14.11 6.26
CA ILE A 297 -24.35 -12.91 7.11
C ILE A 297 -24.35 -11.70 6.15
N PRO A 298 -25.04 -10.59 6.47
CA PRO A 298 -24.88 -9.35 5.72
C PRO A 298 -23.38 -9.00 5.62
N GLN A 299 -22.88 -8.75 4.40
CA GLN A 299 -21.47 -8.52 4.03
C GLN A 299 -20.62 -9.77 3.71
N SER A 300 -21.13 -10.99 3.88
CA SER A 300 -20.41 -12.22 3.49
C SER A 300 -20.83 -12.73 2.11
N SER A 301 -19.87 -13.12 1.27
CA SER A 301 -20.11 -13.82 0.00
C SER A 301 -20.26 -15.35 0.17
N PHE A 302 -20.35 -15.84 1.40
CA PHE A 302 -20.40 -17.27 1.71
C PHE A 302 -21.75 -17.66 2.31
N CYS A 303 -22.29 -18.77 1.81
CA CYS A 303 -23.40 -19.48 2.43
C CYS A 303 -22.85 -20.51 3.41
N PHE A 304 -23.40 -20.56 4.62
CA PHE A 304 -23.06 -21.55 5.63
C PHE A 304 -24.33 -22.27 6.12
N LYS A 305 -24.20 -23.57 6.35
CA LYS A 305 -25.25 -24.38 6.96
C LYS A 305 -24.75 -24.90 8.29
N VAL A 306 -25.27 -24.32 9.36
CA VAL A 306 -24.93 -24.75 10.72
C VAL A 306 -25.89 -25.87 11.11
N ASN A 307 -25.44 -27.13 11.00
CA ASN A 307 -26.27 -28.29 11.33
C ASN A 307 -26.13 -28.78 12.78
N PHE A 308 -25.20 -28.23 13.57
CA PHE A 308 -25.05 -28.59 14.98
C PHE A 308 -24.30 -27.51 15.75
N GLN A 309 -24.95 -26.91 16.75
CA GLN A 309 -24.32 -26.01 17.73
C GLN A 309 -24.66 -26.52 19.12
N LYS A 310 -23.62 -26.80 19.91
CA LYS A 310 -23.76 -27.22 21.31
C LYS A 310 -22.89 -26.30 22.16
N TRP A 311 -23.22 -25.02 22.22
CA TRP A 311 -22.44 -24.04 22.98
C TRP A 311 -22.43 -24.36 24.48
N ALA A 312 -21.37 -23.96 25.17
CA ALA A 312 -21.32 -23.93 26.62
C ALA A 312 -22.31 -22.88 27.17
N ASN A 313 -22.73 -23.05 28.42
CA ASN A 313 -23.66 -22.10 29.03
C ASN A 313 -22.96 -20.74 29.13
N GLY A 314 -23.54 -19.72 28.49
CA GLY A 314 -22.96 -18.38 28.42
C GLY A 314 -22.25 -18.08 27.10
N GLU A 315 -22.03 -19.08 26.24
CA GLU A 315 -21.33 -18.94 24.96
C GLU A 315 -22.30 -18.98 23.75
N PRO A 316 -21.94 -18.36 22.61
CA PRO A 316 -20.76 -17.52 22.43
C PRO A 316 -20.95 -16.13 23.04
N ASN A 317 -19.94 -15.61 23.72
CA ASN A 317 -20.04 -14.36 24.49
C ASN A 317 -19.28 -13.18 23.85
N ASN A 318 -18.39 -13.46 22.88
CA ASN A 318 -17.53 -12.51 22.19
C ASN A 318 -16.80 -11.55 23.16
N TYR A 319 -16.08 -12.09 24.14
CA TYR A 319 -15.46 -11.32 25.20
C TYR A 319 -14.55 -10.22 24.63
N ASP A 320 -14.73 -8.98 25.12
CA ASP A 320 -14.02 -7.78 24.66
C ASP A 320 -14.05 -7.52 23.13
N GLY A 321 -15.02 -8.11 22.43
CA GLY A 321 -15.18 -7.98 20.97
C GLY A 321 -14.11 -8.68 20.14
N ASN A 322 -13.36 -9.62 20.74
CA ASN A 322 -12.18 -10.21 20.10
C ASN A 322 -12.10 -11.74 20.18
N GLU A 323 -13.15 -12.43 20.65
CA GLU A 323 -13.25 -13.90 20.62
C GLU A 323 -13.86 -14.37 19.29
N LYS A 324 -13.05 -14.36 18.24
CA LYS A 324 -13.51 -14.60 16.85
C LYS A 324 -13.33 -16.04 16.38
N CYS A 325 -12.79 -16.93 17.19
CA CYS A 325 -12.51 -18.32 16.83
C CYS A 325 -13.24 -19.31 17.73
N GLY A 326 -13.88 -20.31 17.13
CA GLY A 326 -14.61 -21.36 17.88
C GLY A 326 -13.73 -22.56 18.22
N VAL A 327 -13.83 -23.04 19.45
CA VAL A 327 -13.24 -24.30 19.92
C VAL A 327 -14.32 -25.19 20.53
N PHE A 328 -14.05 -26.49 20.64
CA PHE A 328 -14.88 -27.41 21.40
C PHE A 328 -14.05 -28.10 22.49
N TYR A 329 -14.63 -28.28 23.68
CA TYR A 329 -13.94 -28.97 24.78
C TYR A 329 -14.11 -30.48 24.66
N GLY A 330 -13.01 -31.20 24.41
CA GLY A 330 -13.03 -32.66 24.24
C GLY A 330 -13.48 -33.47 25.47
N TYR A 331 -13.33 -32.92 26.69
CA TYR A 331 -13.63 -33.63 27.94
C TYR A 331 -15.05 -33.38 28.49
N ASN A 332 -15.68 -32.25 28.11
CA ASN A 332 -16.98 -31.83 28.65
C ASN A 332 -18.01 -31.75 27.51
N ASP A 333 -18.81 -32.81 27.33
CA ASP A 333 -19.98 -32.84 26.45
C ASP A 333 -19.77 -32.39 24.99
N MET A 334 -18.53 -32.20 24.54
CA MET A 334 -18.16 -31.54 23.28
C MET A 334 -18.83 -30.17 23.08
N LYS A 335 -18.91 -29.39 24.16
CA LYS A 335 -19.50 -28.04 24.08
C LYS A 335 -18.56 -27.04 23.43
N TRP A 336 -19.14 -26.11 22.67
CA TRP A 336 -18.42 -25.05 21.95
C TRP A 336 -18.18 -23.83 22.84
N ASN A 337 -17.06 -23.15 22.59
CA ASN A 337 -16.71 -21.86 23.18
C ASN A 337 -16.06 -20.98 22.10
N ASP A 338 -16.34 -19.69 22.07
CA ASP A 338 -15.58 -18.72 21.28
C ASP A 338 -14.42 -18.18 22.11
N ILE A 339 -13.25 -18.10 21.49
CA ILE A 339 -12.01 -17.63 22.13
C ILE A 339 -11.23 -16.75 21.16
N PHE A 340 -10.21 -16.08 21.69
CA PHE A 340 -9.23 -15.35 20.89
C PHE A 340 -8.50 -16.32 19.94
N CYS A 341 -8.43 -15.97 18.66
CA CYS A 341 -7.86 -16.81 17.61
C CYS A 341 -6.38 -17.14 17.81
N GLU A 342 -5.69 -16.36 18.64
CA GLU A 342 -4.28 -16.48 18.94
C GLU A 342 -3.99 -17.56 20.01
N HIS A 343 -5.03 -18.17 20.58
CA HIS A 343 -4.86 -19.32 21.48
C HIS A 343 -4.28 -20.51 20.72
N MET A 344 -3.18 -21.06 21.24
CA MET A 344 -2.73 -22.38 20.81
C MET A 344 -3.74 -23.41 21.28
N GLN A 345 -4.26 -24.20 20.33
CA GLN A 345 -5.23 -25.24 20.54
C GLN A 345 -4.78 -26.48 19.77
N ASP A 346 -5.06 -27.65 20.33
CA ASP A 346 -5.02 -28.88 19.56
C ASP A 346 -6.11 -28.83 18.48
N TYR A 347 -5.85 -29.44 17.33
CA TYR A 347 -6.76 -29.41 16.20
C TYR A 347 -7.03 -30.81 15.66
N VAL A 348 -8.23 -30.98 15.09
CA VAL A 348 -8.63 -32.22 14.44
C VAL A 348 -9.01 -31.89 13.00
N CYS A 349 -8.39 -32.58 12.05
CA CYS A 349 -8.69 -32.45 10.62
C CYS A 349 -9.44 -33.69 10.12
N GLN A 350 -10.42 -33.49 9.23
CA GLN A 350 -11.10 -34.58 8.53
C GLN A 350 -10.61 -34.67 7.09
N ILE A 351 -10.29 -35.88 6.63
CA ILE A 351 -9.97 -36.15 5.22
C ILE A 351 -10.92 -37.20 4.64
N LYS A 352 -11.08 -37.23 3.31
CA LYS A 352 -11.86 -38.28 2.64
C LYS A 352 -11.14 -39.62 2.81
N LYS A 353 -11.89 -40.68 3.13
CA LYS A 353 -11.37 -42.04 3.23
C LYS A 353 -10.64 -42.44 1.93
N GLY A 354 -9.35 -42.74 2.03
CA GLY A 354 -8.49 -43.07 0.88
C GLY A 354 -7.70 -41.90 0.28
N ALA A 355 -7.86 -40.68 0.78
CA ALA A 355 -7.04 -39.54 0.37
C ALA A 355 -5.63 -39.61 1.01
N PRO A 356 -4.56 -39.28 0.26
CA PRO A 356 -3.21 -39.23 0.82
C PRO A 356 -3.05 -38.03 1.77
N LEU A 357 -2.39 -38.26 2.91
CA LEU A 357 -2.00 -37.20 3.84
C LEU A 357 -0.95 -36.31 3.19
N LYS A 358 -1.19 -35.00 3.18
CA LYS A 358 -0.15 -34.02 2.86
C LYS A 358 0.79 -33.88 4.07
N PRO A 359 2.10 -33.70 3.86
CA PRO A 359 3.02 -33.45 4.97
C PRO A 359 2.60 -32.18 5.72
N GLU A 360 2.70 -32.21 7.04
CA GLU A 360 2.43 -31.04 7.87
C GLU A 360 3.34 -29.87 7.44
N PRO A 361 2.81 -28.63 7.40
CA PRO A 361 3.64 -27.46 7.20
C PRO A 361 4.73 -27.43 8.27
N THR A 362 6.00 -27.35 7.86
CA THR A 362 7.16 -27.26 8.77
C THR A 362 7.26 -25.85 9.36
N SER A 363 6.20 -25.38 10.00
CA SER A 363 6.26 -24.27 10.92
C SER A 363 6.78 -24.81 12.25
N LYS A 364 8.11 -24.97 12.38
CA LYS A 364 8.70 -25.09 13.70
C LYS A 364 8.48 -23.75 14.41
N PHE A 365 7.41 -23.66 15.20
CA PHE A 365 7.30 -22.65 16.24
C PHE A 365 8.42 -22.93 17.24
N ASP A 366 9.51 -22.17 17.18
CA ASP A 366 10.58 -22.23 18.19
C ASP A 366 10.06 -21.48 19.41
N ASP A 367 9.51 -22.20 20.39
CA ASP A 367 9.03 -21.67 21.68
C ASP A 367 10.18 -21.16 22.58
N ARG A 368 11.41 -21.09 22.08
CA ARG A 368 12.55 -20.54 22.80
C ARG A 368 12.69 -19.07 22.46
N TYR A 369 12.12 -18.24 23.33
CA TYR A 369 12.45 -16.82 23.35
C TYR A 369 13.97 -16.66 23.46
N LEU A 370 14.55 -15.80 22.63
CA LEU A 370 15.96 -15.43 22.75
C LEU A 370 16.11 -14.58 24.01
N VAL A 371 17.16 -14.85 24.78
CA VAL A 371 17.45 -14.15 26.03
C VAL A 371 18.81 -13.47 25.89
N SER A 372 18.92 -12.20 26.31
CA SER A 372 20.19 -11.47 26.35
C SER A 372 21.10 -11.98 27.47
N GLU A 373 22.35 -11.52 27.51
CA GLU A 373 23.29 -11.87 28.59
C GLU A 373 22.79 -11.44 29.99
N ASP A 374 21.87 -10.47 30.04
CA ASP A 374 21.29 -9.90 31.26
C ASP A 374 19.89 -10.48 31.62
N ASP A 375 19.52 -11.63 31.04
CA ASP A 375 18.21 -12.28 31.22
C ASP A 375 16.99 -11.50 30.65
N TRP A 376 17.20 -10.58 29.70
CA TRP A 376 16.09 -9.87 29.02
C TRP A 376 15.59 -10.66 27.83
N ILE A 377 14.30 -10.57 27.53
CA ILE A 377 13.68 -11.28 26.42
C ILE A 377 13.83 -10.47 25.14
N ILE A 378 14.43 -11.06 24.11
CA ILE A 378 14.66 -10.40 22.83
C ILE A 378 13.51 -10.71 21.89
N TYR A 379 12.91 -9.66 21.32
CA TYR A 379 11.97 -9.76 20.23
C TYR A 379 12.25 -8.71 19.16
N ASN A 380 12.49 -9.16 17.93
CA ASN A 380 13.06 -8.35 16.84
C ASN A 380 14.37 -7.66 17.28
N HIS A 381 14.38 -6.32 17.30
CA HIS A 381 15.53 -5.48 17.65
C HIS A 381 15.34 -4.79 19.03
N LYS A 382 14.42 -5.31 19.86
CA LYS A 382 14.09 -4.78 21.17
C LYS A 382 14.29 -5.85 22.24
N GLU A 383 14.66 -5.39 23.44
CA GLU A 383 14.78 -6.22 24.63
C GLU A 383 13.67 -5.85 25.62
N TYR A 384 13.06 -6.86 26.24
CA TYR A 384 11.92 -6.72 27.12
C TYR A 384 12.22 -7.35 28.47
N TYR A 385 12.05 -6.57 29.52
CA TYR A 385 12.11 -7.03 30.89
C TYR A 385 10.69 -7.23 31.45
N PHE A 386 10.41 -8.44 31.94
CA PHE A 386 9.14 -8.78 32.56
C PHE A 386 9.31 -8.95 34.06
N SER A 387 8.97 -7.91 34.83
CA SER A 387 9.00 -7.96 36.30
C SER A 387 8.03 -9.01 36.84
N LYS A 388 8.46 -9.77 37.86
CA LYS A 388 7.59 -10.68 38.62
C LYS A 388 6.90 -10.00 39.80
N GLU A 389 7.34 -8.79 40.17
CA GLU A 389 6.85 -8.00 41.29
C GLU A 389 5.87 -6.92 40.81
N GLU A 390 4.76 -6.78 41.54
CA GLU A 390 3.75 -5.76 41.31
C GLU A 390 4.14 -4.45 42.00
N MET A 391 4.07 -3.33 41.27
CA MET A 391 4.35 -2.01 41.83
C MET A 391 3.54 -0.92 41.10
N PRO A 392 3.31 0.25 41.74
CA PRO A 392 2.68 1.39 41.08
C PRO A 392 3.40 1.83 39.80
N MET A 393 2.66 2.31 38.80
CA MET A 393 3.18 2.67 37.47
C MET A 393 4.40 3.62 37.55
N GLU A 394 4.36 4.64 38.40
CA GLU A 394 5.47 5.59 38.56
C GLU A 394 6.76 4.89 39.06
N LYS A 395 6.63 3.96 40.01
CA LYS A 395 7.78 3.17 40.50
C LYS A 395 8.29 2.20 39.45
N ALA A 396 7.41 1.60 38.65
CA ALA A 396 7.80 0.74 37.54
C ALA A 396 8.54 1.53 36.46
N ARG A 397 8.06 2.72 36.12
CA ARG A 397 8.71 3.63 35.17
C ARG A 397 10.07 4.08 35.67
N ASP A 398 10.19 4.46 36.94
CA ASP A 398 11.46 4.83 37.56
C ASP A 398 12.47 3.67 37.50
N TYR A 399 12.02 2.44 37.77
CA TYR A 399 12.84 1.24 37.62
C TYR A 399 13.32 1.03 36.18
N CYS A 400 12.42 1.12 35.20
CA CYS A 400 12.78 0.99 33.77
C CYS A 400 13.81 2.06 33.36
N LYS A 401 13.58 3.32 33.74
CA LYS A 401 14.49 4.44 33.45
C LYS A 401 15.86 4.28 34.10
N LYS A 402 15.91 3.77 35.34
CA LYS A 402 17.17 3.50 36.04
C LYS A 402 18.01 2.42 35.34
N ASN A 403 17.37 1.51 34.61
CA ASN A 403 18.03 0.43 33.86
C ASN A 403 18.14 0.73 32.35
N GLY A 404 18.09 2.00 31.95
CA GLY A 404 18.34 2.41 30.56
C GLY A 404 17.18 2.20 29.58
N GLY A 405 15.98 1.86 30.07
CA GLY A 405 14.75 1.71 29.27
C GLY A 405 13.61 2.63 29.70
N ASP A 406 12.40 2.35 29.23
CA ASP A 406 11.14 2.93 29.71
C ASP A 406 10.05 1.83 29.70
N LEU A 407 8.84 2.14 30.15
CA LEU A 407 7.70 1.24 30.01
C LEU A 407 7.49 0.88 28.53
N ALA A 408 7.22 -0.40 28.25
CA ALA A 408 7.08 -0.92 26.90
C ALA A 408 5.96 -0.19 26.13
N ILE A 409 6.29 0.29 24.93
CA ILE A 409 5.34 0.88 23.98
C ILE A 409 5.12 -0.13 22.87
N ILE A 410 3.85 -0.49 22.62
CA ILE A 410 3.47 -1.47 21.61
C ILE A 410 3.29 -0.76 20.27
N GLU A 411 4.18 -0.99 19.31
CA GLU A 411 4.20 -0.25 18.03
C GLU A 411 3.44 -0.96 16.90
N ASN A 412 3.22 -2.27 17.01
CA ASN A 412 2.51 -3.05 15.99
C ASN A 412 1.86 -4.33 16.55
N GLU A 413 1.00 -4.94 15.74
CA GLU A 413 0.27 -6.18 16.06
C GLU A 413 1.18 -7.37 16.37
N SER A 414 2.36 -7.43 15.74
CA SER A 414 3.34 -8.49 15.96
C SER A 414 3.96 -8.39 17.36
N GLU A 415 4.35 -7.18 17.77
CA GLU A 415 4.84 -6.86 19.12
C GLU A 415 3.74 -7.07 20.18
N ARG A 416 2.50 -6.65 19.90
CA ARG A 416 1.33 -6.90 20.76
C ARG A 416 1.16 -8.39 21.03
N THR A 417 1.21 -9.19 19.97
CA THR A 417 1.04 -10.64 20.02
C THR A 417 2.18 -11.31 20.78
N PHE A 418 3.42 -10.89 20.57
CA PHE A 418 4.58 -11.36 21.33
C PHE A 418 4.43 -11.09 22.84
N LEU A 419 4.15 -9.84 23.23
CA LEU A 419 4.00 -9.44 24.62
C LEU A 419 2.88 -10.23 25.31
N TRP A 420 1.73 -10.37 24.64
CA TRP A 420 0.60 -11.14 25.15
C TRP A 420 0.95 -12.61 25.34
N LYS A 421 1.60 -13.24 24.36
CA LYS A 421 2.05 -14.65 24.46
C LYS A 421 3.03 -14.85 25.62
N PHE A 422 3.98 -13.93 25.80
CA PHE A 422 4.96 -14.03 26.88
C PHE A 422 4.32 -13.89 28.27
N VAL A 423 3.50 -12.85 28.48
CA VAL A 423 2.78 -12.62 29.75
C VAL A 423 1.87 -13.80 30.07
N ARG A 424 1.16 -14.34 29.08
CA ARG A 424 0.28 -15.48 29.29
C ARG A 424 1.03 -16.77 29.62
N ASN A 425 2.09 -17.10 28.86
CA ASN A 425 2.87 -18.31 29.12
C ASN A 425 3.57 -18.25 30.49
N SER A 426 4.07 -17.08 30.90
CA SER A 426 4.66 -16.89 32.23
C SER A 426 3.65 -16.98 33.39
N LEU A 427 2.37 -16.68 33.15
CA LEU A 427 1.28 -16.90 34.12
C LEU A 427 0.88 -18.37 34.26
N TYR A 428 1.03 -19.18 33.20
CA TYR A 428 0.74 -20.63 33.26
C TYR A 428 1.73 -21.44 34.10
N PHE A 429 2.96 -20.95 34.31
CA PHE A 429 3.96 -21.56 35.20
C PHE A 429 3.87 -21.10 36.68
N LYS A 430 2.87 -20.27 37.03
CA LYS A 430 2.57 -19.85 38.40
C LYS A 430 1.45 -20.68 39.08
N LYS A 431 1.06 -21.84 38.54
CA LYS A 431 0.17 -22.81 39.19
C LYS A 431 0.82 -24.16 39.39
#